data_AF-A0A9Q0M977-F1
#
_entry.id   AF-A0A9Q0M977-F1
#
_cell.length_a   1.000
_cell.length_b   1.000
_cell.length_c   1.000
_cell.angle_alpha   90.00
_cell.angle_beta   90.00
_cell.angle_gamma   90.00
#
_symmetry.space_group_name_H-M   'P 1'
#
loop_
_entity.id
_entity.type
_entity.pdbx_description
1 polymer ?
#
loop_
_entity_poly.entity_id
_entity_poly.type
_entity_poly.pdbx_seq_one_letter_code
_entity_poly.pdbx_strand_id
1 'polypeptide(L)'
;MTVAYGSIDHNEECENEEKQVEICARDFLFYRNETMPQTGPEMDKFCRENKSKETCLGTHSKKCLAHSANQAIIELLRSMSKQNRAICANKNGRRLYTKLAHCMNKKGTSGLCYERFREQIHGIHQYSQDEKIPVICW
;
A
#
# COMPACT_ATOMS: atom_id res chain seq x y z
N MET A 1 -15.22 -21.14 -43.42
CA MET A 1 -15.39 -19.94 -42.58
C MET A 1 -14.53 -20.14 -41.34
N THR A 2 -13.35 -19.54 -41.33
CA THR A 2 -12.36 -19.69 -40.26
C THR A 2 -12.41 -18.41 -39.45
N VAL A 3 -12.92 -18.48 -38.22
CA VAL A 3 -12.97 -17.33 -37.31
C VAL A 3 -11.58 -17.21 -36.68
N ALA A 4 -10.84 -16.17 -37.07
CA ALA A 4 -9.61 -15.78 -36.41
C ALA A 4 -9.97 -15.23 -35.02
N TYR A 5 -9.57 -15.95 -33.97
CA TYR A 5 -9.50 -15.36 -32.63
C TYR A 5 -8.38 -14.32 -32.67
N GLY A 6 -8.77 -13.05 -32.71
CA GLY A 6 -7.86 -11.94 -32.51
C GLY A 6 -7.20 -12.09 -31.15
N SER A 7 -5.87 -12.22 -31.17
CA SER A 7 -5.02 -12.01 -30.01
C SER A 7 -5.28 -10.59 -29.50
N ILE A 8 -6.08 -10.47 -28.43
CA ILE A 8 -6.16 -9.24 -27.66
C ILE A 8 -4.73 -8.96 -27.17
N ASP A 9 -4.20 -7.82 -27.60
CA ASP A 9 -2.83 -7.42 -27.35
C ASP A 9 -2.64 -7.26 -25.83
N HIS A 10 -1.82 -8.13 -25.22
CA HIS A 10 -1.56 -8.13 -23.78
C HIS A 10 -1.02 -6.79 -23.27
N ASN A 11 -0.46 -5.96 -24.17
CA ASN A 11 0.08 -4.64 -23.85
C ASN A 11 -1.01 -3.58 -23.60
N GLU A 12 -2.13 -3.62 -24.32
CA GLU A 12 -3.19 -2.58 -24.20
C GLU A 12 -3.98 -2.75 -22.90
N GLU A 13 -4.14 -4.01 -22.45
CA GLU A 13 -4.78 -4.32 -21.17
C GLU A 13 -3.93 -3.81 -19.99
N CYS A 14 -2.60 -3.84 -20.08
CA CYS A 14 -1.72 -3.49 -18.98
C CYS A 14 -1.52 -1.97 -18.80
N GLU A 15 -1.67 -1.15 -19.86
CA GLU A 15 -1.53 0.32 -19.78
C GLU A 15 -2.51 0.98 -18.80
N ASN A 16 -3.75 0.50 -18.73
CA ASN A 16 -4.74 0.98 -17.75
C ASN A 16 -4.58 0.29 -16.39
N GLU A 17 -4.02 -0.91 -16.35
CA GLU A 17 -3.88 -1.72 -15.14
C GLU A 17 -2.65 -1.32 -14.30
N GLU A 18 -1.59 -0.76 -14.89
CA GLU A 18 -0.51 -0.12 -14.12
C GLU A 18 -1.05 1.06 -13.28
N LYS A 19 -1.93 1.87 -13.86
CA LYS A 19 -2.68 2.90 -13.11
C LYS A 19 -3.57 2.27 -12.04
N GLN A 20 -4.16 1.10 -12.27
CA GLN A 20 -4.89 0.38 -11.22
C GLN A 20 -3.97 -0.10 -10.11
N VAL A 21 -2.78 -0.64 -10.42
CA VAL A 21 -1.77 -1.00 -9.41
C VAL A 21 -1.43 0.22 -8.56
N GLU A 22 -1.19 1.38 -9.17
CA GLU A 22 -0.95 2.63 -8.43
C GLU A 22 -2.15 3.04 -7.58
N ILE A 23 -3.38 2.97 -8.09
CA ILE A 23 -4.60 3.29 -7.33
C ILE A 23 -4.79 2.32 -6.15
N CYS A 24 -4.64 1.01 -6.38
CA CYS A 24 -4.75 -0.01 -5.33
C CYS A 24 -3.64 0.14 -4.28
N ALA A 25 -2.43 0.50 -4.73
CA ALA A 25 -1.25 0.63 -3.89
C ALA A 25 -1.16 2.00 -3.19
N ARG A 26 -1.87 3.03 -3.67
CA ARG A 26 -1.81 4.40 -3.15
C ARG A 26 -1.95 4.44 -1.64
N ASP A 27 -2.93 3.74 -1.08
CA ASP A 27 -3.19 3.77 0.36
C ASP A 27 -2.35 2.77 1.16
N PHE A 28 -1.56 1.94 0.48
CA PHE A 28 -0.56 1.06 1.09
C PHE A 28 0.84 1.70 1.11
N LEU A 29 1.18 2.42 0.05
CA LEU A 29 2.48 3.03 -0.17
C LEU A 29 2.53 4.49 0.34
N PHE A 30 1.39 5.17 0.42
CA PHE A 30 1.31 6.57 0.82
C PHE A 30 0.33 6.78 1.97
N TYR A 31 0.90 7.28 3.07
CA TYR A 31 0.31 8.13 4.10
C TYR A 31 -1.17 8.44 3.90
N ARG A 32 -2.01 7.73 4.64
CA ARG A 32 -3.41 8.12 4.80
C ARG A 32 -3.42 9.53 5.39
N ASN A 33 -3.72 10.52 4.56
CA ASN A 33 -4.21 11.83 4.98
C ASN A 33 -5.63 11.73 5.58
N GLU A 34 -6.18 10.53 5.60
CA GLU A 34 -7.44 10.21 6.25
C GLU A 34 -7.26 10.00 7.75
N THR A 35 -8.27 10.40 8.51
CA THR A 35 -8.37 10.09 9.93
C THR A 35 -8.45 8.58 10.14
N MET A 36 -7.64 8.07 11.07
CA MET A 36 -7.66 6.67 11.45
C MET A 36 -8.98 6.33 12.15
N PRO A 37 -9.50 5.09 12.03
CA PRO A 37 -10.79 4.70 12.61
C PRO A 37 -10.80 4.76 14.14
N GLN A 38 -11.76 5.50 14.71
CA GLN A 38 -11.93 5.74 16.14
C GLN A 38 -13.17 5.04 16.72
N THR A 39 -14.09 4.58 15.88
CA THR A 39 -15.33 3.90 16.30
C THR A 39 -15.44 2.49 15.73
N GLY A 40 -16.35 1.68 16.29
CA GLY A 40 -16.63 0.32 15.79
C GLY A 40 -17.01 0.29 14.30
N PRO A 41 -17.98 1.11 13.85
CA PRO A 41 -18.36 1.20 12.44
C PRO A 41 -17.22 1.68 11.52
N GLU A 42 -16.41 2.64 11.97
CA GLU A 42 -15.22 3.08 11.23
C GLU A 42 -14.19 1.96 11.10
N MET A 43 -13.99 1.16 12.16
CA MET A 43 -13.13 -0.02 12.10
C MET A 43 -13.66 -1.06 11.11
N ASP A 44 -14.99 -1.25 11.00
CA ASP A 44 -15.57 -2.16 10.02
C ASP A 44 -15.34 -1.69 8.59
N LYS A 45 -15.52 -0.39 8.35
CA LYS A 45 -15.21 0.24 7.06
C LYS A 45 -13.71 0.07 6.73
N PHE A 46 -12.83 0.43 7.66
CA PHE A 46 -11.38 0.28 7.52
C PHE A 46 -10.98 -1.15 7.15
N CYS A 47 -11.50 -2.17 7.85
CA CYS A 47 -11.15 -3.56 7.60
C CYS A 47 -11.65 -4.06 6.23
N ARG A 48 -12.84 -3.64 5.80
CA ARG A 48 -13.37 -3.99 4.47
C ARG A 48 -12.56 -3.36 3.35
N GLU A 49 -12.26 -2.07 3.46
CA GLU A 49 -11.51 -1.33 2.45
C GLU A 49 -10.10 -1.87 2.28
N ASN A 50 -9.38 -2.11 3.39
CA ASN A 50 -8.04 -2.69 3.31
C ASN A 50 -8.04 -4.07 2.64
N LYS A 51 -9.01 -4.93 2.96
CA LYS A 51 -9.15 -6.24 2.31
C LYS A 51 -9.44 -6.12 0.81
N SER A 52 -10.27 -5.15 0.41
CA SER A 52 -10.55 -4.88 -1.00
C SER A 52 -9.29 -4.42 -1.73
N LYS A 53 -8.51 -3.53 -1.12
CA LYS A 53 -7.26 -3.02 -1.68
C LYS A 53 -6.20 -4.13 -1.80
N GLU A 54 -6.12 -5.04 -0.82
CA GLU A 54 -5.21 -6.20 -0.90
C GLU A 54 -5.55 -7.07 -2.11
N THR A 55 -6.85 -7.31 -2.34
CA THR A 55 -7.34 -8.08 -3.49
C THR A 55 -7.04 -7.37 -4.81
N CYS A 56 -7.31 -6.06 -4.87
CA CYS A 56 -7.04 -5.18 -6.00
C CYS A 56 -5.56 -5.28 -6.39
N LEU A 57 -4.66 -4.92 -5.47
CA LEU A 57 -3.23 -4.90 -5.73
C LEU A 57 -2.69 -6.30 -6.08
N GLY A 58 -3.15 -7.36 -5.42
CA GLY A 58 -2.73 -8.73 -5.70
C GLY A 58 -3.19 -9.27 -7.06
N THR A 59 -4.31 -8.78 -7.57
CA THR A 59 -4.85 -9.19 -8.88
C THR A 59 -4.11 -8.47 -10.00
N HIS A 60 -3.99 -7.14 -9.90
CA HIS A 60 -3.38 -6.32 -10.94
C HIS A 60 -1.86 -6.50 -11.01
N SER A 61 -1.18 -6.67 -9.88
CA SER A 61 0.27 -6.95 -9.88
C SER A 61 0.64 -8.24 -10.61
N LYS A 62 -0.13 -9.32 -10.41
CA LYS A 62 0.11 -10.59 -11.08
C LYS A 62 -0.14 -10.55 -12.57
N LYS A 63 -1.10 -9.73 -13.01
CA LYS A 63 -1.51 -9.63 -14.41
C LYS A 63 -0.54 -8.79 -15.23
N CYS A 64 -0.02 -7.70 -14.64
CA CYS A 64 0.60 -6.62 -15.43
C CYS A 64 2.05 -6.31 -15.07
N LEU A 65 2.55 -6.74 -13.90
CA LEU A 65 3.94 -6.45 -13.52
C LEU A 65 4.89 -7.56 -13.96
N ALA A 66 6.09 -7.16 -14.37
CA ALA A 66 7.22 -8.06 -14.55
C ALA A 66 7.47 -8.88 -13.28
N HIS A 67 8.02 -10.09 -13.43
CA HIS A 67 8.13 -11.07 -12.35
C HIS A 67 8.77 -10.51 -11.07
N SER A 68 9.86 -9.75 -11.18
CA SER A 68 10.57 -9.14 -10.04
C SER A 68 9.73 -8.07 -9.32
N ALA A 69 9.03 -7.22 -10.08
CA ALA A 69 8.13 -6.20 -9.52
C ALA A 69 6.91 -6.85 -8.84
N ASN A 70 6.33 -7.88 -9.45
CA ASN A 70 5.25 -8.67 -8.84
C ASN A 70 5.70 -9.35 -7.53
N GLN A 71 6.92 -9.92 -7.47
CA GLN A 71 7.44 -10.49 -6.22
C GLN A 71 7.57 -9.44 -5.10
N ALA A 72 8.08 -8.25 -5.41
CA ALA A 72 8.18 -7.15 -4.45
C ALA A 72 6.79 -6.75 -3.92
N ILE A 73 5.80 -6.63 -4.81
CA ILE A 73 4.41 -6.32 -4.43
C ILE A 73 3.78 -7.44 -3.59
N ILE A 74 4.04 -8.71 -3.90
CA ILE A 74 3.53 -9.83 -3.11
C ILE A 74 4.11 -9.83 -1.68
N GLU A 75 5.39 -9.53 -1.50
CA GLU A 75 5.98 -9.44 -0.14
C GLU A 75 5.43 -8.24 0.65
N LEU A 76 5.19 -7.11 -0.04
CA LEU A 76 4.49 -5.97 0.56
C LEU A 76 3.08 -6.37 1.00
N LEU A 77 2.31 -7.00 0.11
CA LEU A 77 0.97 -7.49 0.40
C LEU A 77 0.98 -8.46 1.59
N ARG A 78 1.93 -9.38 1.64
CA ARG A 78 2.07 -10.34 2.75
C ARG A 78 2.23 -9.64 4.09
N SER A 79 3.06 -8.60 4.13
CA SER A 79 3.29 -7.79 5.32
C SER A 79 2.04 -7.03 5.74
N MET A 80 1.36 -6.39 4.78
CA MET A 80 0.13 -5.64 5.02
C MET A 80 -1.02 -6.54 5.46
N SER A 81 -1.24 -7.67 4.79
CA SER A 81 -2.26 -8.65 5.17
C SER A 81 -2.04 -9.17 6.59
N LYS A 82 -0.80 -9.39 7.01
CA LYS A 82 -0.49 -9.82 8.38
C LYS A 82 -0.90 -8.75 9.40
N GLN A 83 -0.57 -7.49 9.13
CA GLN A 83 -0.94 -6.37 9.99
C GLN A 83 -2.46 -6.17 10.04
N ASN A 84 -3.12 -6.15 8.88
CA ASN A 84 -4.57 -6.01 8.78
C ASN A 84 -5.30 -7.16 9.49
N ARG A 85 -4.80 -8.41 9.39
CA ARG A 85 -5.34 -9.52 10.18
C ARG A 85 -5.17 -9.29 11.69
N ALA A 86 -4.00 -8.85 12.15
CA ALA A 86 -3.77 -8.57 13.57
C ALA A 86 -4.72 -7.48 14.11
N ILE A 87 -5.00 -6.46 13.30
CA ILE A 87 -5.92 -5.38 13.64
C ILE A 87 -7.38 -5.83 13.58
N CYS A 88 -7.79 -6.51 12.51
CA CYS A 88 -9.19 -6.73 12.17
C CYS A 88 -9.79 -8.05 12.69
N ALA A 89 -8.97 -9.07 12.99
CA ALA A 89 -9.47 -10.43 13.25
C ALA A 89 -10.20 -10.59 14.59
N ASN A 90 -9.87 -9.79 15.61
CA ASN A 90 -10.48 -9.94 16.93
C ASN A 90 -10.72 -8.61 17.64
N LYS A 91 -11.57 -8.64 18.67
CA LYS A 91 -11.98 -7.47 19.45
C LYS A 91 -10.80 -6.76 20.13
N ASN A 92 -9.78 -7.49 20.56
CA ASN A 92 -8.61 -6.92 21.24
C ASN A 92 -7.72 -6.13 20.28
N GLY A 93 -7.43 -6.68 19.09
CA GLY A 93 -6.69 -6.00 18.03
C GLY A 93 -7.40 -4.73 17.59
N ARG A 94 -8.71 -4.81 17.36
CA ARG A 94 -9.55 -3.65 17.02
C ARG A 94 -9.51 -2.59 18.11
N ARG A 95 -9.68 -2.97 19.37
CA ARG A 95 -9.62 -2.04 20.52
C ARG A 95 -8.25 -1.37 20.65
N LEU A 96 -7.17 -2.12 20.50
CA LEU A 96 -5.81 -1.58 20.59
C LEU A 96 -5.55 -0.58 19.46
N TYR A 97 -5.95 -0.93 18.24
CA TYR A 97 -5.80 -0.05 17.09
C TYR A 97 -6.64 1.22 17.21
N THR A 98 -7.88 1.13 17.67
CA THR A 98 -8.72 2.31 17.94
C THR A 98 -8.10 3.25 18.98
N LYS A 99 -7.47 2.71 20.04
CA LYS A 99 -6.72 3.55 21.01
C LYS A 99 -5.54 4.25 20.36
N LEU A 100 -4.78 3.55 19.52
CA LEU A 100 -3.68 4.12 18.76
C LEU A 100 -4.19 5.21 17.80
N ALA A 101 -5.23 4.92 17.03
CA ALA A 101 -5.89 5.85 16.11
C ALA A 101 -6.34 7.14 16.82
N HIS A 102 -6.86 7.03 18.05
CA HIS A 102 -7.22 8.20 18.84
C HIS A 102 -6.01 9.08 19.18
N CYS A 103 -4.86 8.48 19.48
CA CYS A 103 -3.61 9.21 19.70
C CYS A 103 -3.09 9.83 18.39
N MET A 104 -3.07 9.06 17.31
CA MET A 104 -2.53 9.48 16.00
C MET A 104 -3.34 10.62 15.39
N ASN A 105 -4.67 10.56 15.45
CA ASN A 105 -5.53 11.62 14.93
C ASN A 105 -5.40 12.93 15.72
N LYS A 106 -5.09 12.87 17.03
CA LYS A 106 -4.86 14.06 17.85
C LYS A 106 -3.55 14.76 17.56
N LYS A 107 -2.51 14.00 17.20
CA LYS A 107 -1.20 14.56 16.86
C LYS A 107 -1.13 15.03 15.40
N GLY A 108 -2.15 14.75 14.61
CA GLY A 108 -2.07 14.76 13.15
C GLY A 108 -1.16 13.61 12.71
N THR A 109 -1.64 12.79 11.78
CA THR A 109 -0.76 11.91 11.00
C THR A 109 0.06 12.78 10.05
N SER A 110 0.96 13.60 10.59
CA SER A 110 1.99 14.23 9.75
C SER A 110 2.75 13.08 9.15
N GLY A 111 2.75 12.96 7.83
CA GLY A 111 3.67 12.11 7.10
C GLY A 111 5.12 12.55 7.28
N LEU A 112 5.54 12.99 8.46
CA LEU A 112 6.85 13.55 8.75
C LEU A 112 7.96 12.53 8.46
N CYS A 113 7.72 11.25 8.75
CA CYS A 113 8.62 10.18 8.35
C CYS A 113 8.66 10.02 6.83
N TYR A 114 7.54 10.26 6.12
CA TYR A 114 7.54 10.29 4.66
C TYR A 114 8.30 11.47 4.11
N GLU A 115 7.97 12.66 4.60
CA GLU A 115 8.47 13.90 4.05
C GLU A 115 9.97 13.89 4.26
N ARG A 116 10.44 13.47 5.44
CA ARG A 116 11.86 13.20 5.68
C ARG A 116 12.42 12.11 4.79
N PHE A 117 11.74 10.98 4.61
CA PHE A 117 12.23 9.93 3.71
C PHE A 117 12.32 10.39 2.26
N ARG A 118 11.29 11.07 1.75
CA ARG A 118 11.18 11.61 0.40
C ARG A 118 12.24 12.69 0.18
N GLU A 119 12.41 13.59 1.13
CA GLU A 119 13.48 14.59 1.15
C GLU A 119 14.86 13.92 1.16
N GLN A 120 15.06 12.90 1.99
CA GLN A 120 16.33 12.15 2.05
C GLN A 120 16.61 11.40 0.75
N ILE A 121 15.63 10.70 0.16
CA ILE A 121 15.76 9.99 -1.12
C ILE A 121 15.99 10.96 -2.28
N HIS A 122 15.23 12.06 -2.39
CA HIS A 122 15.50 13.05 -3.43
C HIS A 122 16.85 13.75 -3.22
N GLY A 123 17.27 13.90 -1.96
CA GLY A 123 18.59 14.37 -1.58
C GLY A 123 19.72 13.38 -1.89
N ILE A 124 19.46 12.08 -2.10
CA ILE A 124 20.50 11.05 -2.42
C ILE A 124 21.35 11.46 -3.63
N HIS A 125 20.78 12.13 -4.62
CA HIS A 125 21.54 12.66 -5.77
C HIS A 125 22.55 13.76 -5.41
N GLN A 126 22.43 14.35 -4.22
CA GLN A 126 23.29 15.42 -3.71
C GLN A 126 24.38 14.90 -2.75
N TYR A 127 24.29 13.65 -2.29
CA TYR A 127 25.32 13.05 -1.45
C TYR A 127 26.43 12.44 -2.32
N SER A 128 27.68 12.53 -1.84
CA SER A 128 28.82 11.90 -2.52
C SER A 128 28.75 10.37 -2.40
N GLN A 129 29.34 9.62 -3.33
CA GLN A 129 29.23 8.14 -3.38
C GLN A 129 29.71 7.42 -2.10
N ASP A 130 30.41 8.12 -1.21
CA ASP A 130 30.95 7.57 0.04
C ASP A 130 30.01 7.71 1.25
N GLU A 131 28.85 8.36 1.10
CA GLU A 131 27.92 8.59 2.20
C GLU A 131 26.83 7.50 2.28
N LYS A 132 26.78 6.83 3.44
CA LYS A 132 25.92 5.67 3.70
C LYS A 132 24.44 6.06 3.60
N ILE A 133 23.71 5.34 2.75
CA ILE A 133 22.25 5.47 2.58
C ILE A 133 21.57 5.35 3.96
N PRO A 134 20.76 6.32 4.39
CA PRO A 134 20.07 6.24 5.66
C PRO A 134 19.02 5.12 5.63
N VAL A 135 19.24 4.08 6.44
CA VAL A 135 18.26 3.02 6.68
C VAL A 135 17.21 3.58 7.64
N ILE A 136 15.96 3.69 7.17
CA ILE A 136 14.85 4.24 7.95
C ILE A 136 14.46 3.25 9.06
N CYS A 137 14.30 3.77 10.27
CA CYS A 137 13.81 3.00 11.43
C CYS A 137 12.30 2.69 11.31
N TRP A 138 11.94 1.50 11.79
CA TRP A 138 10.59 0.95 11.92
C TRP A 138 9.77 1.58 13.03
#